data_AF-A0A940XAJ4-F1
#
_entry.id   AF-A0A940XAJ4-F1
#
_cell.length_a   1.000
_cell.length_b   1.000
_cell.length_c   1.000
_cell.angle_alpha   90.00
_cell.angle_beta   90.00
_cell.angle_gamma   90.00
#
_symmetry.space_group_name_H-M   'P 1'
#
loop_
_entity.id
_entity.type
_entity.pdbx_description
1 polymer ?
#
loop_
_entity_poly.entity_id
_entity_poly.type
_entity_poly.pdbx_seq_one_letter_code
_entity_poly.pdbx_strand_id
1 'polypeptide(L)' 'MEDYYNTKRLALILAVQAEIEGMKSANEDRKQQNHTMAHPSEDFQEKAMDLRNLAYAHNESL' A
#
# COMPACT_ATOMS: atom_id res chain seq x y z
N MET A 1 22.37 4.98 -12.44
CA MET A 1 21.02 5.01 -13.07
C MET A 1 20.12 3.97 -12.43
N GLU A 2 20.60 2.75 -12.20
CA GLU A 2 19.89 1.71 -11.43
C GLU A 2 19.47 2.14 -10.02
N ASP A 3 20.37 2.79 -9.26
CA ASP A 3 20.07 3.29 -7.91
C ASP A 3 18.93 4.32 -7.86
N TYR A 4 18.77 5.13 -8.92
CA TYR A 4 17.67 6.10 -9.01
C TYR A 4 16.32 5.39 -9.09
N TYR A 5 16.20 4.35 -9.93
CA TYR A 5 14.97 3.56 -10.04
C TYR A 5 14.69 2.73 -8.79
N ASN A 6 15.73 2.20 -8.14
CA ASN A 6 15.58 1.50 -6.86
C ASN A 6 15.09 2.44 -5.75
N THR A 7 15.61 3.67 -5.68
CA THR A 7 15.16 4.69 -4.72
C THR A 7 13.71 5.09 -4.97
N LYS A 8 13.35 5.32 -6.24
CA LYS A 8 11.97 5.65 -6.64
C LYS A 8 11.00 4.51 -6.30
N ARG A 9 11.36 3.25 -6.63
CA ARG A 9 10.57 2.05 -6.32
C ARG A 9 10.39 1.90 -4.80
N LEU A 10 11.44 2.09 -4.02
CA LEU A 10 11.36 2.04 -2.56
C LEU A 10 10.44 3.12 -2.00
N ALA A 11 10.52 4.36 -2.49
CA ALA A 11 9.65 5.44 -2.07
C ALA A 11 8.16 5.12 -2.35
N LEU A 12 7.85 4.54 -3.52
CA LEU A 12 6.50 4.12 -3.87
C LEU A 12 6.00 2.96 -3.00
N ILE A 13 6.85 1.97 -2.72
CA ILE A 13 6.52 0.86 -1.81
C ILE A 13 6.19 1.40 -0.42
N LEU A 14 7.01 2.32 0.11
CA LEU A 14 6.79 2.93 1.42
C LEU A 14 5.49 3.74 1.46
N ALA A 15 5.14 4.44 0.37
CA ALA A 15 3.88 5.16 0.28
C ALA A 15 2.67 4.21 0.35
N VAL A 16 2.69 3.11 -0.41
CA VAL A 16 1.62 2.10 -0.36
C VAL A 16 1.55 1.44 1.03
N GLN A 17 2.68 1.16 1.67
CA GLN A 17 2.71 0.62 3.04
C GLN A 17 2.13 1.60 4.06
N ALA A 18 2.44 2.89 3.98
CA ALA A 18 1.88 3.90 4.87
C ALA A 18 0.35 4.00 4.73
N GLU A 19 -0.17 3.86 3.51
CA GLU A 19 -1.61 3.82 3.26
C GLU A 19 -2.27 2.59 3.88
N ILE A 20 -1.67 1.41 3.71
CA ILE A 20 -2.13 0.16 4.35
C ILE A 20 -2.20 0.30 5.87
N GLU A 21 -1.19 0.91 6.50
CA GLU A 21 -1.19 1.15 7.95
C GLU A 21 -2.28 2.14 8.36
N GLY A 22 -2.53 3.19 7.56
CA GLY A 22 -3.67 4.10 7.76
C GLY A 22 -5.02 3.37 7.70
N MET A 23 -5.20 2.48 6.72
CA MET A 23 -6.41 1.66 6.59
C MET A 23 -6.62 0.74 7.79
N LYS A 24 -5.55 0.08 8.27
CA LYS A 24 -5.59 -0.76 9.48
C LYS A 24 -5.98 0.05 10.71
N SER A 25 -5.35 1.21 10.90
CA SER A 25 -5.66 2.11 12.03
C SER A 25 -7.12 2.54 12.01
N ALA A 26 -7.64 2.96 10.85
CA ALA A 26 -9.03 3.39 10.72
C ALA A 26 -10.05 2.26 10.99
N ASN A 27 -9.71 1.03 10.61
CA ASN A 27 -10.51 -0.15 10.94
C ASN A 27 -10.47 -0.47 12.43
N GLU A 28 -9.30 -0.39 13.07
CA GLU A 28 -9.17 -0.65 14.51
C GLU A 28 -9.91 0.41 15.35
N ASP A 29 -9.83 1.68 14.97
CA ASP A 29 -10.59 2.76 15.61
C ASP A 29 -12.11 2.52 15.52
N ARG A 30 -12.58 2.08 14.36
CA ARG A 30 -14.01 1.71 14.14
C ARG A 30 -14.41 0.49 14.94
N LYS A 31 -13.55 -0.53 14.98
CA LYS A 31 -13.76 -1.75 15.76
C LYS A 31 -13.96 -1.44 17.25
N GLN A 32 -13.14 -0.55 17.81
CA GLN A 32 -13.27 -0.10 19.21
C GLN A 32 -14.61 0.61 19.48
N GLN A 33 -15.19 1.25 18.46
CA GLN A 33 -16.49 1.93 18.54
C GLN A 33 -17.68 1.02 18.17
N ASN A 34 -17.45 -0.29 17.95
CA ASN A 34 -18.45 -1.23 17.42
C ASN A 34 -19.08 -0.79 16.08
N HIS A 35 -18.32 -0.03 15.28
CA HIS A 35 -18.72 0.32 13.92
C HIS A 35 -18.29 -0.76 12.91
N THR A 36 -18.96 -0.78 11.76
CA THR A 36 -18.50 -1.54 10.59
C THR A 36 -17.14 -1.03 10.12
N MET A 37 -16.31 -1.94 9.59
CA MET A 37 -15.00 -1.59 9.03
C MET A 37 -15.15 -0.59 7.89
N ALA A 38 -14.22 0.36 7.79
CA ALA A 38 -14.17 1.27 6.65
C ALA A 38 -13.57 0.62 5.41
N HIS A 39 -12.57 -0.23 5.63
CA HIS A 39 -11.81 -0.87 4.56
C HIS A 39 -12.04 -2.38 4.61
N PRO A 40 -12.84 -2.96 3.71
CA PRO A 40 -13.01 -4.39 3.60
C PRO A 40 -11.74 -5.05 3.02
N SER A 41 -11.73 -6.38 2.95
CA SER A 41 -10.57 -7.16 2.46
C SER A 41 -10.13 -6.79 1.05
N GLU A 42 -11.08 -6.41 0.20
CA GLU A 42 -10.93 -6.06 -1.20
C GLU A 42 -9.97 -4.86 -1.34
N ASP A 43 -10.13 -3.83 -0.51
CA ASP A 43 -9.23 -2.66 -0.50
C ASP A 43 -7.78 -3.07 -0.22
N PHE A 44 -7.55 -4.03 0.70
CA PHE A 44 -6.21 -4.53 0.99
C PHE A 44 -5.64 -5.38 -0.15
N GLN A 45 -6.50 -6.10 -0.88
CA GLN A 45 -6.09 -6.86 -2.06
C GLN A 45 -5.66 -5.93 -3.20
N GLU A 46 -6.33 -4.80 -3.38
CA GLU A 46 -5.92 -3.76 -4.33
C GLU A 46 -4.53 -3.21 -3.99
N LYS A 47 -4.27 -2.84 -2.72
CA LYS A 47 -2.92 -2.39 -2.30
C LYS A 47 -1.86 -3.48 -2.44
N ALA A 48 -2.20 -4.74 -2.21
CA ALA A 48 -1.30 -5.86 -2.46
C ALA A 48 -0.97 -6.02 -3.96
N MET A 49 -1.91 -5.70 -4.85
CA MET A 49 -1.67 -5.69 -6.28
C MET A 49 -0.74 -4.53 -6.67
N ASP A 50 -0.92 -3.34 -6.10
CA ASP A 50 -0.03 -2.20 -6.33
C ASP A 50 1.42 -2.53 -5.96
N LEU A 51 1.63 -3.18 -4.80
CA LEU A 51 2.95 -3.65 -4.39
C LEU A 51 3.56 -4.67 -5.36
N ARG A 52 2.75 -5.61 -5.89
CA ARG A 52 3.20 -6.56 -6.91
C ARG A 52 3.58 -5.83 -8.20
N ASN A 53 2.76 -4.89 -8.65
CA ASN A 53 3.04 -4.12 -9.84
C ASN A 53 4.35 -3.34 -9.71
N LEU A 54 4.61 -2.71 -8.56
CA LEU A 54 5.88 -2.01 -8.29
C LEU A 54 7.08 -2.95 -8.24
N ALA A 55 6.92 -4.16 -7.69
CA ALA A 55 7.99 -5.15 -7.61
C ALA A 55 8.38 -5.70 -8.99
N TYR A 56 7.41 -5.89 -9.88
CA TYR A 56 7.64 -6.42 -11.23
C TYR A 56 7.82 -5.32 -12.29
N ALA A 57 7.64 -4.05 -11.96
CA ALA A 57 7.82 -2.94 -12.89
C ALA A 57 9.27 -2.85 -13.38
N HIS A 58 9.43 -2.84 -14.70
CA HIS A 58 10.69 -2.46 -15.34
C HIS A 58 11.07 -1.03 -14.94
N ASN A 59 12.37 -0.74 -14.91
CA ASN A 59 12.87 0.58 -14.49
C ASN A 59 12.26 1.73 -15.31
N GLU A 60 12.06 1.56 -16.61
CA GLU A 60 11.44 2.59 -17.48
C GLU A 60 9.91 2.74 -17.26
N SER A 61 9.28 1.80 -16.57
CA SER A 61 7.84 1.78 -16.27
C SER A 61 7.53 2.27 -14.84
N LEU A 62 8.54 2.77 -14.13
CA LEU A 62 8.44 3.43 -12.82
C LEU A 62 8.33 4.93 -12.97
#